data_AF-A0A0D3KF50-F1
#
_entry.id   AF-A0A0D3KF50-F1
#
_cell.length_a   1.000
_cell.length_b   1.000
_cell.length_c   1.000
_cell.angle_alpha   90.00
_cell.angle_beta   90.00
_cell.angle_gamma   90.00
#
_symmetry.space_group_name_H-M   'P 1'
#
loop_
_entity.id
_entity.type
_entity.pdbx_description
1 polymer ?
#
loop_
_entity_poly.entity_id
_entity_poly.type
_entity_poly.pdbx_seq_one_letter_code
_entity_poly.pdbx_strand_id
1 'polypeptide(L)'
;MGSEPVSHGADLPQRVDLLERLLGVPSEDGTLEARVRAIERLIGPEVAQLADGASTSVSATGQRPLPVIAPLAAVSLADADFDTGRRAVPESTMGGETTCIVCFARAKSHAAVPCGHVCACGPCSELMEECPYCREPAMMWMVPRHV
;
A
#
# COMPACT_ATOMS: atom_id res chain seq x y z
N MET A 1 -40.29 4.91 28.25
CA MET A 1 -39.16 5.53 27.52
C MET A 1 -38.07 4.48 27.46
N GLY A 2 -37.78 4.00 26.26
CA GLY A 2 -37.03 2.77 26.01
C GLY A 2 -35.53 2.94 26.26
N SER A 3 -34.94 1.88 26.80
CA SER A 3 -33.50 1.71 26.93
C SER A 3 -33.10 0.55 26.03
N GLU A 4 -32.58 0.86 24.84
CA GLU A 4 -31.86 -0.14 24.05
C GLU A 4 -30.38 -0.11 24.45
N PRO A 5 -29.78 -1.23 24.89
CA PRO A 5 -28.35 -1.33 25.02
C PRO A 5 -27.77 -1.59 23.63
N VAL A 6 -27.02 -0.61 23.13
CA VAL A 6 -26.23 -0.70 21.90
C VAL A 6 -25.16 -1.78 22.07
N SER A 7 -25.41 -2.98 21.56
CA SER A 7 -24.49 -4.12 21.57
C SER A 7 -23.40 -3.94 20.51
N HIS A 8 -22.39 -3.12 20.80
CA HIS A 8 -21.18 -2.99 19.96
C HIS A 8 -20.03 -3.84 20.50
N GLY A 9 -20.16 -5.15 20.31
CA GLY A 9 -19.10 -6.09 20.60
C GLY A 9 -19.53 -7.47 20.17
N ALA A 10 -19.44 -7.76 18.87
CA ALA A 10 -19.50 -9.14 18.42
C ALA A 10 -18.41 -9.91 19.18
N ASP A 11 -18.86 -10.89 19.98
CA ASP A 11 -18.06 -11.72 20.87
C ASP A 11 -16.84 -12.26 20.09
N LEU A 12 -15.66 -11.79 20.46
CA LEU A 12 -14.39 -12.15 19.81
C LEU A 12 -14.25 -13.68 19.68
N PRO A 13 -14.64 -14.49 20.69
CA PRO A 13 -14.74 -15.95 20.56
C PRO A 13 -15.63 -16.44 19.42
N GLN A 14 -16.85 -15.90 19.24
CA GLN A 14 -17.73 -16.28 18.12
C GLN A 14 -17.13 -15.95 16.75
N ARG A 15 -16.35 -14.88 16.64
CA ARG A 15 -15.67 -14.52 15.39
C ARG A 15 -14.50 -15.46 15.09
N VAL A 16 -13.78 -15.89 16.11
CA VAL A 16 -12.71 -16.89 15.99
C VAL A 16 -13.31 -18.22 15.53
N ASP A 17 -14.40 -18.66 16.15
CA ASP A 17 -15.08 -19.92 15.81
C ASP A 17 -15.61 -19.92 14.35
N LEU A 18 -16.16 -18.78 13.89
CA LEU A 18 -16.59 -18.60 12.50
C LEU A 18 -15.40 -18.67 11.52
N LEU A 19 -14.29 -18.03 11.85
CA LEU A 19 -13.08 -18.04 11.01
C LEU A 19 -12.47 -19.44 10.92
N GLU A 20 -12.42 -20.18 12.02
CA GLU A 20 -11.94 -21.57 12.06
C GLU A 20 -12.81 -22.50 11.20
N ARG A 21 -14.13 -22.30 11.22
CA ARG A 21 -15.07 -23.06 10.37
C ARG A 21 -14.95 -22.71 8.88
N LEU A 22 -14.68 -21.45 8.54
CA LEU A 22 -14.55 -21.00 7.16
C LEU A 22 -13.22 -21.39 6.52
N LEU A 23 -12.14 -21.35 7.30
CA LEU A 23 -10.78 -21.64 6.83
C LEU A 23 -10.41 -23.12 6.98
N GLY A 24 -11.20 -23.89 7.74
CA GLY A 24 -10.93 -25.28 8.08
C GLY A 24 -9.90 -25.39 9.21
N VAL A 25 -10.10 -26.34 10.13
CA VAL A 25 -9.14 -26.64 11.19
C VAL A 25 -7.81 -27.05 10.55
N PRO A 26 -6.65 -26.51 10.99
CA PRO A 26 -5.37 -27.09 10.60
C PRO A 26 -5.40 -28.56 11.03
N SER A 27 -5.34 -29.46 10.04
CA SER A 27 -5.24 -30.90 10.31
C SER A 27 -4.14 -31.14 11.34
N GLU A 28 -4.45 -31.90 12.40
CA GLU A 28 -3.60 -32.08 13.58
C GLU A 28 -2.21 -32.68 13.26
N ASP A 29 -2.02 -33.20 12.05
CA ASP A 29 -0.72 -33.53 11.50
C ASP A 29 -0.05 -32.25 10.95
N GLY A 30 0.52 -31.43 11.83
CA GLY A 30 1.26 -30.19 11.55
C GLY A 30 2.54 -30.35 10.69
N THR A 31 2.58 -31.38 9.85
CA THR A 31 3.63 -31.64 8.87
C THR A 31 3.63 -30.55 7.79
N LEU A 32 4.83 -30.17 7.37
CA LEU A 32 5.04 -29.22 6.28
C LEU A 32 4.29 -29.68 5.03
N GLU A 33 4.30 -30.99 4.77
CA GLU A 33 3.65 -31.64 3.63
C GLU A 33 2.12 -31.45 3.64
N ALA A 34 1.46 -31.56 4.80
CA ALA A 34 0.03 -31.33 4.92
C ALA A 34 -0.34 -29.87 4.63
N ARG A 35 0.50 -28.93 5.10
CA ARG A 35 0.32 -27.48 4.88
C ARG A 35 0.54 -27.11 3.42
N VAL A 36 1.55 -27.67 2.77
CA VAL A 36 1.84 -27.45 1.33
C VAL A 36 0.67 -27.98 0.48
N ARG A 37 0.18 -29.19 0.74
CA ARG A 37 -0.94 -29.78 -0.01
C ARG A 37 -2.24 -28.98 0.16
N ALA A 38 -2.47 -28.38 1.33
CA ALA A 38 -3.61 -27.49 1.55
C ALA A 38 -3.51 -26.20 0.72
N ILE A 39 -2.31 -25.60 0.63
CA ILE A 39 -2.04 -24.42 -0.20
C ILE A 39 -2.23 -24.76 -1.69
N GLU A 40 -1.71 -25.88 -2.15
CA GLU A 40 -1.85 -26.36 -3.55
C GLU A 40 -3.31 -26.57 -3.96
N ARG A 41 -4.20 -26.90 -3.02
CA ARG A 41 -5.65 -27.03 -3.30
C ARG A 41 -6.38 -25.70 -3.40
N LEU A 42 -5.88 -24.67 -2.72
CA LEU A 42 -6.45 -23.32 -2.74
C LEU A 42 -5.99 -22.53 -3.96
N ILE A 43 -4.76 -22.78 -4.41
CA ILE A 43 -4.24 -22.29 -5.68
C ILE A 43 -4.77 -23.25 -6.77
N GLY A 44 -5.95 -22.97 -7.30
CA GLY A 44 -6.58 -23.77 -8.35
C GLY A 44 -5.68 -23.98 -9.60
N PRO A 45 -6.08 -24.85 -10.54
CA PRO A 45 -5.27 -25.28 -11.69
C PRO A 45 -4.86 -24.18 -12.69
N GLU A 46 -5.23 -22.90 -12.45
CA GLU A 46 -4.87 -21.76 -13.30
C GLU A 46 -3.36 -21.49 -13.38
N VAL A 47 -2.56 -21.93 -12.40
CA VAL A 47 -1.10 -21.76 -12.45
C VAL A 47 -0.38 -22.77 -13.36
N ALA A 48 -1.05 -23.84 -13.82
CA ALA A 48 -0.43 -24.85 -14.67
C ALA A 48 -0.44 -24.48 -16.17
N GLN A 49 -1.25 -23.51 -16.60
CA GLN A 49 -1.39 -23.17 -18.03
C GLN A 49 -0.40 -22.11 -18.54
N LEU A 50 0.53 -21.63 -17.70
CA LEU A 50 1.59 -20.69 -18.12
C LEU A 50 2.93 -21.37 -18.46
N ALA A 51 3.02 -22.70 -18.35
CA ALA A 51 4.29 -23.42 -18.58
C ALA A 51 4.44 -24.05 -19.98
N ASP A 52 3.34 -24.27 -20.73
CA ASP A 52 3.40 -24.90 -22.05
C ASP A 52 2.72 -24.04 -23.13
N GLY A 53 3.48 -23.10 -23.66
CA GLY A 53 3.06 -22.19 -24.72
C GLY A 53 4.24 -21.73 -25.55
N ALA A 54 4.69 -22.63 -26.43
CA ALA A 54 5.73 -22.44 -27.44
C ALA A 54 5.84 -21.00 -27.98
N SER A 55 7.07 -20.50 -27.99
CA SER A 55 7.51 -19.38 -28.83
C SER A 55 7.21 -19.71 -30.30
N THR A 56 6.01 -19.36 -30.76
CA THR A 56 5.70 -19.28 -32.17
C THR A 56 6.12 -17.90 -32.63
N SER A 57 7.25 -17.85 -33.34
CA SER A 57 7.62 -16.69 -34.14
C SER A 57 6.53 -16.45 -35.18
N VAL A 58 5.63 -15.52 -34.90
CA VAL A 58 4.71 -15.01 -35.91
C VAL A 58 5.53 -14.11 -36.82
N SER A 59 5.98 -14.66 -37.95
CA SER A 59 6.46 -13.88 -39.09
C SER A 59 5.38 -12.87 -39.47
N ALA A 60 5.71 -11.60 -39.31
CA ALA A 60 4.86 -10.46 -39.60
C ALA A 60 4.71 -10.26 -41.12
N THR A 61 3.85 -11.07 -41.76
CA THR A 61 3.33 -10.77 -43.10
C THR A 61 1.82 -10.91 -43.08
N GLY A 62 1.14 -9.92 -42.51
CA GLY A 62 -0.32 -9.91 -42.43
C GLY A 62 -0.85 -8.72 -41.65
N GLN A 63 -0.66 -7.50 -42.17
CA GLN A 63 -1.25 -6.29 -41.58
C GLN A 63 -2.78 -6.35 -41.74
N ARG A 64 -3.48 -6.73 -40.68
CA ARG A 64 -4.88 -6.32 -40.48
C ARG A 64 -4.84 -4.90 -39.92
N PRO A 65 -5.45 -3.89 -40.55
CA PRO A 65 -5.46 -2.54 -40.01
C PRO A 65 -6.19 -2.57 -38.67
N LEU A 66 -5.47 -2.27 -37.59
CA LEU A 66 -6.09 -1.94 -36.31
C LEU A 66 -6.84 -0.61 -36.50
N PRO A 67 -8.03 -0.43 -35.89
CA PRO A 67 -8.70 0.86 -35.94
C PRO A 67 -7.73 1.90 -35.37
N VAL A 68 -7.37 2.88 -36.18
CA VAL A 68 -6.53 4.01 -35.78
C VAL A 68 -7.33 4.76 -34.72
N ILE A 69 -7.03 4.50 -33.45
CA ILE A 69 -7.49 5.33 -32.36
C ILE A 69 -6.90 6.70 -32.66
N ALA A 70 -7.77 7.69 -32.90
CA ALA A 70 -7.35 9.07 -33.08
C ALA A 70 -6.41 9.44 -31.93
N PRO A 71 -5.31 10.17 -32.19
CA PRO A 71 -4.42 10.58 -31.13
C PRO A 71 -5.23 11.36 -30.10
N LEU A 72 -5.42 10.76 -28.93
CA LEU A 72 -5.95 11.46 -27.78
C LEU A 72 -4.97 12.62 -27.54
N ALA A 73 -5.50 13.84 -27.53
CA ALA A 73 -4.69 15.01 -27.21
C ALA A 73 -3.99 14.73 -25.87
N ALA A 74 -2.67 14.86 -25.83
CA ALA A 74 -1.92 14.70 -24.60
C ALA A 74 -2.37 15.81 -23.64
N VAL A 75 -3.13 15.42 -22.62
CA VAL A 75 -3.49 16.29 -21.50
C VAL A 75 -2.33 16.29 -20.51
N SER A 76 -1.93 17.48 -20.06
CA SER A 76 -0.88 17.61 -19.05
C SER A 76 -1.39 17.12 -17.70
N LEU A 77 -0.55 16.40 -16.95
CA LEU A 77 -0.85 16.07 -15.56
C LEU A 77 -1.00 17.32 -14.68
N ALA A 78 -0.41 18.45 -15.08
CA ALA A 78 -0.58 19.72 -14.37
C ALA A 78 -2.03 20.26 -14.45
N ASP A 79 -2.79 19.85 -15.47
CA ASP A 79 -4.19 20.26 -15.67
C ASP A 79 -5.18 19.27 -15.03
N ALA A 80 -4.68 18.18 -14.41
CA ALA A 80 -5.52 17.22 -13.73
C ALA A 80 -6.01 17.79 -12.39
N ASP A 81 -7.33 17.78 -12.18
CA ASP A 81 -7.90 17.99 -10.86
C ASP A 81 -7.79 16.68 -10.06
N PHE A 82 -7.05 16.74 -8.95
CA PHE A 82 -6.85 15.59 -8.07
C PHE A 82 -7.96 15.45 -7.01
N ASP A 83 -9.00 16.29 -7.06
CA ASP A 83 -10.19 16.10 -6.23
C ASP A 83 -11.01 14.90 -6.73
N THR A 84 -10.63 13.72 -6.26
CA THR A 84 -11.37 12.47 -6.50
C THR A 84 -12.74 12.42 -5.80
N GLY A 85 -13.17 13.48 -5.10
CA GLY A 85 -14.41 13.53 -4.33
C GLY A 85 -14.40 12.61 -3.10
N ARG A 86 -13.25 12.00 -2.77
CA ARG A 86 -13.10 11.15 -1.60
C ARG A 86 -12.89 12.02 -0.37
N ARG A 87 -13.70 11.80 0.67
CA ARG A 87 -13.48 12.42 1.99
C ARG A 87 -12.04 12.17 2.43
N ALA A 88 -11.32 13.25 2.78
CA ALA A 88 -10.00 13.17 3.38
C ALA A 88 -10.06 12.24 4.60
N VAL A 89 -9.36 11.11 4.50
CA VAL A 89 -9.21 10.17 5.60
C VAL A 89 -8.23 10.84 6.57
N PRO A 90 -8.52 10.91 7.89
CA PRO A 90 -7.53 11.38 8.85
C PRO A 90 -6.25 10.58 8.69
N GLU A 91 -5.10 11.25 8.80
CA GLU A 91 -3.83 10.56 8.68
C GLU A 91 -3.74 9.39 9.65
N SER A 92 -3.17 8.29 9.16
CA SER A 92 -2.81 7.16 9.99
C SER A 92 -2.03 7.65 11.22
N THR A 93 -2.27 7.03 12.37
CA THR A 93 -1.61 7.34 13.65
C THR A 93 -0.08 7.18 13.63
N MET A 94 0.47 6.70 12.51
CA MET A 94 1.87 6.42 12.28
C MET A 94 2.60 7.52 11.47
N GLY A 95 2.09 8.76 11.46
CA GLY A 95 2.79 9.91 10.89
C GLY A 95 2.75 9.94 9.37
N GLY A 96 1.55 10.19 8.83
CA GLY A 96 1.23 10.19 7.40
C GLY A 96 1.98 11.22 6.55
N GLU A 97 1.34 11.76 5.52
CA GLU A 97 1.95 12.67 4.55
C GLU A 97 2.39 14.03 5.15
N THR A 98 1.77 14.45 6.24
CA THR A 98 1.87 15.81 6.80
C THR A 98 2.32 15.82 8.26
N THR A 99 2.19 14.71 9.02
CA THR A 99 2.60 14.64 10.43
C THR A 99 4.03 14.09 10.60
N CYS A 100 4.84 14.71 11.45
CA CYS A 100 6.20 14.30 11.78
C CYS A 100 6.27 12.83 12.22
N ILE A 101 7.13 12.04 11.59
CA ILE A 101 7.26 10.59 11.84
C ILE A 101 8.00 10.25 13.14
N VAL A 102 8.56 11.25 13.81
CA VAL A 102 9.34 11.05 15.04
C VAL A 102 8.46 11.22 16.26
N CYS A 103 7.68 12.31 16.32
CA CYS A 103 6.82 12.62 17.46
C CYS A 103 5.34 12.29 17.23
N PHE A 104 4.92 12.05 15.99
CA PHE A 104 3.52 11.78 15.61
C PHE A 104 2.51 12.85 16.07
N ALA A 105 2.99 14.08 16.33
CA ALA A 105 2.18 15.13 16.94
C ALA A 105 2.18 16.46 16.17
N ARG A 106 3.33 16.84 15.58
CA ARG A 106 3.52 18.13 14.91
C ARG A 106 3.63 17.93 13.41
N ALA A 107 3.27 18.95 12.63
CA ALA A 107 3.43 18.93 11.18
C ALA A 107 4.92 18.82 10.77
N LYS A 108 5.17 18.11 9.67
CA LYS A 108 6.47 18.10 9.00
C LYS A 108 6.77 19.51 8.50
N SER A 109 8.00 19.96 8.67
CA SER A 109 8.44 21.31 8.27
C SER A 109 9.88 21.36 7.79
N HIS A 110 10.68 20.34 8.09
CA HIS A 110 12.11 20.35 7.81
C HIS A 110 12.50 19.19 6.88
N ALA A 111 13.31 19.51 5.88
CA ALA A 111 13.99 18.56 5.01
C ALA A 111 15.41 18.28 5.53
N ALA A 112 15.80 17.01 5.54
CA ALA A 112 17.20 16.62 5.71
C ALA A 112 17.97 16.88 4.41
N VAL A 113 19.11 17.57 4.48
CA VAL A 113 20.00 17.81 3.32
C VAL A 113 21.21 16.88 3.44
N PRO A 114 21.63 16.17 2.37
CA PRO A 114 21.25 16.38 0.96
C PRO A 114 20.05 15.56 0.46
N CYS A 115 19.54 14.59 1.21
CA CYS A 115 18.56 13.62 0.69
C CYS A 115 17.18 14.23 0.34
N GLY A 116 16.84 15.39 0.89
CA GLY A 116 15.62 16.15 0.60
C GLY A 116 14.35 15.63 1.29
N HIS A 117 14.40 14.55 2.06
CA HIS A 117 13.21 13.99 2.70
C HIS A 117 12.64 14.93 3.78
N VAL A 118 11.41 15.39 3.55
CA VAL A 118 10.61 16.16 4.52
C VAL A 118 9.89 15.18 5.44
N CYS A 119 10.49 14.87 6.59
CA CYS A 119 9.99 13.82 7.50
C CYS A 119 9.82 14.29 8.95
N ALA A 120 10.42 15.43 9.32
CA ALA A 120 10.52 15.91 10.69
C ALA A 120 9.89 17.30 10.90
N CYS A 121 9.47 17.56 12.13
CA CYS A 121 9.18 18.91 12.61
C CYS A 121 10.46 19.56 13.16
N GLY A 122 10.47 20.90 13.29
CA GLY A 122 11.64 21.66 13.77
C GLY A 122 12.30 21.10 15.04
N PRO A 123 11.57 20.91 16.15
CA PRO A 123 12.16 20.40 17.38
C PRO A 123 12.74 18.99 17.25
N CYS A 124 12.19 18.14 16.37
CA CYS A 124 12.73 16.79 16.16
C CYS A 124 13.96 16.84 15.26
N SER A 125 13.99 17.67 14.21
CA SER A 125 15.15 17.78 13.33
C SER A 125 16.41 18.24 14.06
N GLU A 126 16.29 19.12 15.06
CA GLU A 126 17.44 19.59 15.85
C GLU A 126 18.13 18.48 16.66
N LEU A 127 17.46 17.33 16.87
CA LEU A 127 17.96 16.23 17.68
C LEU A 127 18.58 15.09 16.84
N MET A 128 18.65 15.24 15.52
CA MET A 128 18.99 14.13 14.61
C MET A 128 20.15 14.49 13.68
N GLU A 129 21.10 13.56 13.54
CA GLU A 129 22.25 13.67 12.64
C GLU A 129 22.07 12.88 11.33
N GLU A 130 21.06 12.02 11.27
CA GLU A 130 20.72 11.20 10.08
C GLU A 130 19.24 11.35 9.74
N CYS A 131 18.91 11.23 8.45
CA CYS A 131 17.53 11.20 8.02
C CYS A 131 16.84 9.90 8.47
N PRO A 132 15.75 9.92 9.24
CA PRO A 132 15.07 8.70 9.70
C PRO A 132 14.42 7.89 8.57
N TYR A 133 14.23 8.50 7.38
CA TYR A 133 13.63 7.85 6.22
C TYR A 133 14.65 7.01 5.43
N CYS A 134 15.78 7.60 5.03
CA CYS A 134 16.78 6.94 4.18
C CYS A 134 18.11 6.63 4.87
N ARG A 135 18.29 7.06 6.13
CA ARG A 135 19.51 6.92 6.93
C ARG A 135 20.75 7.61 6.34
N GLU A 136 20.56 8.52 5.39
CA GLU A 136 21.64 9.36 4.90
C GLU A 136 21.99 10.44 5.95
N PRO A 137 23.29 10.74 6.18
CA PRO A 137 23.70 11.81 7.09
C PRO A 137 23.05 13.14 6.72
N ALA A 138 22.40 13.77 7.71
CA ALA A 138 21.83 15.10 7.56
C ALA A 138 22.92 16.14 7.82
N MET A 139 23.50 16.69 6.76
CA MET A 139 24.48 17.77 6.84
C MET A 139 23.86 19.04 7.43
N MET A 140 22.60 19.29 7.12
CA MET A 140 21.78 20.33 7.74
C MET A 140 20.29 20.00 7.61
N TRP A 141 19.50 20.61 8.48
CA TRP A 141 18.05 20.60 8.39
C TRP A 141 17.58 22.00 7.97
N MET A 142 16.74 22.05 6.94
CA MET A 142 16.23 23.32 6.41
C MET A 142 14.72 23.29 6.21
N VAL A 143 14.09 24.45 6.28
CA VAL A 143 12.66 24.61 5.92
C VAL A 143 12.55 24.78 4.41
N PRO A 144 11.88 23.87 3.68
CA PRO A 144 11.64 24.03 2.26
C PRO A 144 10.72 25.23 2.00
N ARG A 145 11.04 26.02 0.98
CA ARG A 145 10.14 27.06 0.47
C ARG A 145 9.06 26.41 -0.37
N HIS A 146 7.79 26.69 -0.07
CA HIS A 146 6.68 26.36 -0.95
C HIS A 146 6.83 27.21 -2.22
N VAL A 147 6.89 26.55 -3.40
CA VAL A 147 6.90 27.20 -4.72
C VAL A 147 5.52 27.20 -5.33
#